data_AF-A0A1X3CTY5-F1
#
_entry.id   AF-A0A1X3CTY5-F1
#
_cell.length_a   1.000
_cell.length_b   1.000
_cell.length_c   1.000
_cell.angle_alpha   90.00
_cell.angle_beta   90.00
_cell.angle_gamma   90.00
#
_symmetry.space_group_name_H-M   'P 1'
#
loop_
_entity.id
_entity.type
_entity.pdbx_description
1 polymer ?
#
loop_
_entity_poly.entity_id
_entity_poly.type
_entity_poly.pdbx_seq_one_letter_code
_entity_poly.pdbx_strand_id
1 'polypeptide(L)'
;MTYIEYESKHDPLDNRRLARSRFAAYCLPAALAALLLNRFVPWFLDVFGSVGSNQTHLGKAGVAFAFFSCVLIYYQNKQLDKRCNDAGRGWTVCRRVYQLGMGSAVLSAVIPLLMPFALLAMLVQFVYGLVLPANSEPNLSGYPNKPADTPVLLAAVATVSIYAFILLGFLHYF
;
A
#
# COMPACT_ATOMS: atom_id res chain seq x y z
N MET A 1 22.42 21.42 39.22
CA MET A 1 21.69 20.53 38.30
C MET A 1 22.46 20.56 37.00
N THR A 2 23.28 19.55 36.75
CA THR A 2 24.14 19.46 35.56
C THR A 2 23.25 19.17 34.35
N TYR A 3 23.21 20.12 33.42
CA TYR A 3 22.55 19.95 32.14
C TYR A 3 23.36 18.93 31.33
N ILE A 4 22.81 17.73 31.16
CA ILE A 4 23.37 16.73 30.23
C ILE A 4 22.90 17.17 28.84
N GLU A 5 23.77 17.89 28.14
CA GLU A 5 23.60 18.18 26.73
C GLU A 5 23.79 16.86 25.98
N TYR A 6 22.68 16.20 25.63
CA TYR A 6 22.73 15.06 24.73
C TYR A 6 23.21 15.59 23.37
N GLU A 7 24.41 15.18 22.96
CA GLU A 7 24.94 15.45 21.63
C GLU A 7 23.85 15.07 20.60
N SER A 8 23.32 16.06 19.87
CA SER A 8 22.25 15.92 18.87
C SER A 8 22.76 15.23 17.59
N LYS A 9 23.63 14.24 17.76
CA LYS A 9 24.27 13.51 16.67
C LYS A 9 23.24 12.57 16.09
N HIS A 10 22.69 13.00 14.97
CA HIS A 10 21.72 12.28 14.18
C HIS A 10 22.20 10.84 13.90
N ASP A 11 21.43 9.81 14.27
CA ASP A 11 21.82 8.41 14.10
C ASP A 11 21.60 7.95 12.64
N PRO A 12 22.67 7.80 11.83
CA PRO A 12 22.55 7.41 10.43
C PRO A 12 22.14 5.95 10.27
N LEU A 13 22.06 5.16 11.35
CA LEU A 13 21.68 3.75 11.37
C LEU A 13 20.28 3.51 11.97
N ASP A 14 19.45 4.55 12.08
CA ASP A 14 18.08 4.39 12.57
C ASP A 14 17.19 3.59 11.59
N ASN A 15 16.90 2.33 11.95
CA ASN A 15 16.07 1.41 11.16
C ASN A 15 14.57 1.69 11.28
N ARG A 16 14.19 2.67 12.11
CA ARG A 16 12.81 3.14 12.25
C ARG A 16 12.43 4.11 11.15
N ARG A 17 13.40 4.63 10.38
CA ARG A 17 13.20 5.61 9.31
C ARG A 17 13.54 5.02 7.95
N LEU A 18 12.81 5.47 6.92
CA LEU A 18 12.98 5.00 5.56
C LEU A 18 12.84 6.15 4.57
N ALA A 19 13.86 6.36 3.73
CA ALA A 19 13.79 7.35 2.66
C ALA A 19 12.78 6.92 1.57
N ARG A 20 12.23 7.91 0.89
CA ARG A 20 11.21 7.73 -0.16
C ARG A 20 11.65 6.77 -1.28
N SER A 21 12.89 6.86 -1.75
CA SER A 21 13.42 6.01 -2.84
C SER A 21 13.48 4.54 -2.45
N ARG A 22 13.95 4.22 -1.24
CA ARG A 22 13.97 2.85 -0.71
C ARG A 22 12.58 2.33 -0.41
N PHE A 23 11.69 3.18 0.13
CA PHE A 23 10.28 2.85 0.24
C PHE A 23 9.67 2.48 -1.11
N ALA A 24 9.91 3.31 -2.14
CA ALA A 24 9.44 3.03 -3.49
C ALA A 24 9.99 1.70 -3.99
N ALA A 25 11.29 1.44 -3.85
CA ALA A 25 11.90 0.18 -4.27
C ALA A 25 11.31 -1.05 -3.55
N TYR A 26 11.03 -0.96 -2.25
CA TYR A 26 10.43 -2.07 -1.49
C TYR A 26 8.95 -2.29 -1.82
N CYS A 27 8.20 -1.21 -2.07
CA CYS A 27 6.75 -1.29 -2.26
C CYS A 27 6.29 -1.33 -3.72
N LEU A 28 7.16 -0.99 -4.67
CA LEU A 28 6.87 -1.00 -6.12
C LEU A 28 6.47 -2.40 -6.63
N PRO A 29 7.14 -3.51 -6.25
CA PRO A 29 6.71 -4.85 -6.67
C PRO A 29 5.28 -5.17 -6.22
N ALA A 30 4.91 -4.77 -5.00
CA ALA A 30 3.55 -4.97 -4.47
C ALA A 30 2.52 -4.07 -5.18
N ALA A 31 2.87 -2.83 -5.53
CA ALA A 31 2.01 -1.96 -6.33
C ALA A 31 1.80 -2.51 -7.75
N LEU A 32 2.84 -3.03 -8.40
CA LEU A 32 2.75 -3.71 -9.69
C LEU A 32 1.91 -4.98 -9.61
N ALA A 33 2.10 -5.79 -8.56
CA ALA A 33 1.27 -6.96 -8.29
C ALA A 33 -0.20 -6.58 -8.14
N ALA A 34 -0.52 -5.46 -7.47
CA ALA A 34 -1.90 -5.00 -7.36
C ALA A 34 -2.51 -4.63 -8.72
N LEU A 35 -1.75 -3.96 -9.60
CA LEU A 35 -2.21 -3.63 -10.95
C LEU A 35 -2.40 -4.89 -11.82
N LEU A 36 -1.51 -5.87 -11.71
CA LEU A 36 -1.63 -7.15 -12.41
C LEU A 36 -2.85 -7.93 -11.91
N LEU A 37 -3.02 -8.03 -10.58
CA LEU A 37 -4.15 -8.71 -9.95
C LEU A 37 -5.49 -8.08 -10.32
N ASN A 38 -5.54 -6.76 -10.51
CA ASN A 38 -6.77 -6.08 -10.91
C ASN A 38 -7.32 -6.60 -12.25
N ARG A 39 -6.46 -7.00 -13.18
CA ARG A 39 -6.89 -7.57 -14.46
C ARG A 39 -7.60 -8.92 -14.31
N PHE A 40 -7.32 -9.64 -13.22
CA PHE A 40 -7.95 -10.93 -12.92
C PHE A 40 -9.29 -10.79 -12.20
N VAL A 41 -9.59 -9.62 -11.62
CA VAL A 41 -10.82 -9.42 -10.83
C VAL A 41 -12.10 -9.63 -11.67
N PRO A 42 -12.27 -9.05 -12.88
CA PRO A 42 -13.50 -9.24 -13.64
C PRO A 42 -13.72 -10.70 -14.05
N TRP A 43 -12.64 -11.39 -14.48
CA TRP A 43 -12.69 -12.81 -14.79
C TRP A 43 -13.09 -13.64 -13.57
N PHE A 44 -12.49 -13.35 -12.41
CA PHE A 44 -12.80 -14.06 -11.18
C PHE A 44 -14.27 -13.88 -10.75
N LEU A 45 -14.81 -12.66 -10.90
CA LEU A 45 -16.19 -12.34 -10.59
C LEU A 45 -17.18 -13.04 -11.54
N ASP A 46 -16.88 -13.07 -12.84
CA ASP A 46 -17.71 -13.76 -13.85
C ASP A 46 -17.77 -15.27 -13.59
N VAL A 47 -16.63 -15.89 -13.26
CA VAL A 47 -16.59 -17.32 -12.90
C VAL A 47 -17.34 -17.60 -11.60
N PHE A 48 -17.23 -16.70 -10.60
CA PHE A 48 -17.95 -16.85 -9.34
C PHE A 48 -19.48 -16.73 -9.52
N GLY A 49 -19.93 -15.81 -10.38
CA GLY A 49 -21.36 -15.61 -10.70
C GLY A 49 -21.97 -16.72 -11.54
N SER A 50 -21.21 -17.30 -12.47
CA SER A 50 -21.69 -18.35 -13.39
C SER A 50 -21.72 -19.75 -12.78
N VAL A 51 -20.77 -20.09 -11.90
CA VAL A 51 -20.60 -21.44 -11.35
C VAL A 51 -21.25 -21.59 -9.96
N GLY A 52 -21.52 -20.48 -9.28
CA GLY A 52 -21.95 -20.47 -7.89
C GLY A 52 -20.83 -20.92 -6.93
N SER A 53 -20.86 -20.41 -5.70
CA SER A 53 -19.82 -20.56 -4.65
C SER A 53 -19.42 -22.00 -4.29
N ASN A 54 -20.08 -23.04 -4.82
CA ASN A 54 -19.96 -24.42 -4.35
C ASN A 54 -18.85 -25.23 -5.01
N GLN A 55 -18.15 -24.70 -6.02
CA GLN A 55 -16.93 -25.34 -6.51
C GLN A 55 -15.74 -25.05 -5.60
N THR A 56 -15.23 -26.12 -4.97
CA THR A 56 -14.08 -26.11 -4.05
C THR A 56 -12.82 -25.45 -4.61
N HIS A 57 -12.64 -25.42 -5.93
CA HIS A 57 -11.50 -24.77 -6.59
C HIS A 57 -11.58 -23.23 -6.58
N LEU A 58 -12.78 -22.65 -6.71
CA LEU A 58 -12.99 -21.20 -6.66
C LEU A 58 -12.82 -20.65 -5.24
N GLY A 59 -13.32 -21.38 -4.24
CA GLY A 59 -13.07 -21.06 -2.82
C GLY A 59 -11.58 -21.04 -2.47
N LYS A 60 -10.79 -22.00 -2.99
CA LYS A 60 -9.34 -22.04 -2.79
C LYS A 60 -8.63 -20.83 -3.40
N ALA A 61 -9.08 -20.36 -4.57
CA ALA A 61 -8.50 -19.19 -5.22
C ALA A 61 -8.81 -17.87 -4.47
N GLY A 62 -10.04 -17.71 -3.97
CA GLY A 62 -10.40 -16.56 -3.12
C GLY A 62 -9.58 -16.51 -1.82
N VAL A 63 -9.40 -17.66 -1.15
CA VAL A 63 -8.56 -17.78 0.04
C VAL A 63 -7.09 -17.47 -0.27
N ALA A 64 -6.57 -17.97 -1.40
CA ALA A 64 -5.20 -17.66 -1.83
C ALA A 64 -5.03 -16.15 -2.07
N PHE A 65 -5.94 -15.52 -2.80
CA PHE A 65 -5.92 -14.07 -3.03
C PHE A 65 -5.93 -13.29 -1.71
N ALA A 66 -6.83 -13.64 -0.79
CA ALA A 66 -6.93 -13.00 0.52
C ALA A 66 -5.60 -13.11 1.28
N PHE A 67 -5.01 -14.30 1.33
CA PHE A 67 -3.72 -14.52 1.98
C PHE A 67 -2.60 -13.69 1.37
N PHE A 68 -2.44 -13.73 0.03
CA PHE A 68 -1.43 -12.94 -0.68
C PHE A 68 -1.61 -11.44 -0.45
N SER A 69 -2.85 -10.94 -0.55
CA SER A 69 -3.16 -9.53 -0.35
C SER A 69 -2.87 -9.09 1.09
N CYS A 70 -3.24 -9.89 2.10
CA CYS A 70 -2.94 -9.61 3.50
C CYS A 70 -1.42 -9.49 3.74
N VAL A 71 -0.63 -10.41 3.19
CA VAL A 71 0.84 -10.40 3.32
C VAL A 71 1.43 -9.14 2.68
N LEU A 72 0.98 -8.79 1.47
CA LEU A 72 1.46 -7.61 0.75
C LEU A 72 1.09 -6.31 1.47
N ILE A 73 -0.18 -6.19 1.91
CA ILE A 73 -0.68 -5.03 2.67
C ILE A 73 0.09 -4.88 4.00
N TYR A 74 0.34 -5.99 4.70
CA TYR A 74 1.14 -5.99 5.93
C TYR A 74 2.58 -5.55 5.67
N TYR A 75 3.22 -6.10 4.63
CA TYR A 75 4.58 -5.74 4.27
C TYR A 75 4.70 -4.27 3.86
N GLN A 76 3.81 -3.78 3.00
CA GLN A 76 3.76 -2.37 2.60
C GLN A 76 3.51 -1.47 3.81
N ASN A 77 2.61 -1.86 4.72
CA ASN A 77 2.34 -1.08 5.93
C ASN A 77 3.58 -0.96 6.82
N LYS A 78 4.34 -2.05 6.99
CA LYS A 78 5.58 -2.01 7.78
C LYS A 78 6.61 -1.03 7.21
N GLN A 79 6.71 -0.92 5.89
CA GLN A 79 7.59 0.08 5.25
C GLN A 79 7.00 1.49 5.33
N LEU A 80 5.67 1.61 5.24
CA LEU A 80 4.96 2.89 5.35
C LEU A 80 5.05 3.48 6.75
N ASP A 81 5.02 2.66 7.80
CA ASP A 81 5.24 3.10 9.19
C ASP A 81 6.63 3.71 9.35
N LYS A 82 7.67 3.09 8.76
CA LYS A 82 9.02 3.66 8.74
C LYS A 82 9.08 4.98 7.95
N ARG A 83 8.28 5.10 6.89
CA ARG A 83 8.16 6.32 6.10
C ARG A 83 7.43 7.43 6.87
N CYS A 84 6.39 7.10 7.62
CA CYS A 84 5.68 8.03 8.52
C CYS A 84 6.61 8.53 9.63
N ASN A 85 7.43 7.64 10.20
CA ASN A 85 8.46 7.99 11.17
C ASN A 85 9.50 8.94 10.57
N ASP A 86 9.95 8.70 9.34
CA ASP A 86 10.87 9.60 8.66
C ASP A 86 10.25 10.98 8.40
N ALA A 87 8.99 11.02 7.98
CA ALA A 87 8.26 12.25 7.70
C ALA A 87 7.76 12.98 8.96
N GLY A 88 7.83 12.36 10.15
CA GLY A 88 7.28 12.90 11.40
C GLY A 88 5.75 13.08 11.41
N ARG A 89 5.02 12.49 10.46
CA ARG A 89 3.55 12.61 10.34
C ARG A 89 2.93 11.46 9.54
N GLY A 90 1.61 11.29 9.67
CA GLY A 90 0.80 10.47 8.76
C GLY A 90 0.30 9.13 9.30
N TRP A 91 0.65 8.77 10.55
CA TRP A 91 0.28 7.48 11.15
C TRP A 91 -1.23 7.22 11.20
N THR A 92 -2.05 8.25 11.44
CA THR A 92 -3.52 8.07 11.51
C THR A 92 -4.10 7.63 10.16
N VAL A 93 -3.63 8.21 9.05
CA VAL A 93 -4.07 7.82 7.71
C VAL A 93 -3.51 6.44 7.35
N CYS A 94 -2.23 6.21 7.61
CA CYS A 94 -1.56 4.91 7.43
C CYS A 94 -2.37 3.78 8.10
N ARG A 95 -2.72 3.95 9.38
CA ARG A 95 -3.48 2.98 10.16
C ARG A 95 -4.87 2.71 9.60
N ARG A 96 -5.59 3.76 9.16
CA ARG A 96 -6.92 3.60 8.57
C ARG A 96 -6.88 2.82 7.25
N VAL A 97 -5.95 3.17 6.36
CA VAL A 97 -5.78 2.48 5.08
C VAL A 97 -5.40 1.02 5.30
N TYR A 98 -4.52 0.74 6.26
CA TYR A 98 -4.17 -0.63 6.64
C TYR A 98 -5.36 -1.43 7.16
N GLN A 99 -6.16 -0.87 8.06
CA GLN A 99 -7.33 -1.56 8.62
C GLN A 99 -8.38 -1.86 7.54
N LEU A 100 -8.66 -0.89 6.66
CA LEU A 100 -9.59 -1.08 5.54
C LEU A 100 -9.05 -2.08 4.51
N GLY A 101 -7.75 -2.02 4.19
CA GLY A 101 -7.10 -2.96 3.29
C GLY A 101 -7.10 -4.38 3.83
N MET A 102 -6.73 -4.56 5.10
CA MET A 102 -6.73 -5.87 5.74
C MET A 102 -8.15 -6.46 5.84
N GLY A 103 -9.12 -5.63 6.25
CA GLY A 103 -10.53 -6.04 6.32
C GLY A 103 -11.07 -6.46 4.95
N SER A 104 -10.85 -5.66 3.91
CA SER A 104 -11.26 -6.00 2.54
C SER A 104 -10.55 -7.25 2.00
N ALA A 105 -9.25 -7.41 2.27
CA ALA A 105 -8.50 -8.60 1.87
C ALA A 105 -9.05 -9.88 2.51
N VAL A 106 -9.30 -9.87 3.82
CA VAL A 106 -9.88 -11.04 4.52
C VAL A 106 -11.29 -11.34 4.01
N LEU A 107 -12.15 -10.33 3.92
CA LEU A 107 -13.53 -10.52 3.47
C LEU A 107 -13.62 -10.92 1.99
N SER A 108 -12.61 -10.58 1.18
CA SER A 108 -12.56 -10.97 -0.23
C SER A 108 -12.50 -12.48 -0.47
N ALA A 109 -12.10 -13.27 0.54
CA ALA A 109 -12.13 -14.73 0.46
C ALA A 109 -13.56 -15.29 0.30
N VAL A 110 -14.56 -14.57 0.81
CA VAL A 110 -15.98 -14.97 0.78
C VAL A 110 -16.79 -14.07 -0.15
N ILE A 111 -16.43 -12.79 -0.23
CA ILE A 111 -17.10 -11.78 -1.05
C ILE A 111 -16.11 -11.24 -2.08
N PRO A 112 -15.99 -11.88 -3.25
CA PRO A 112 -15.01 -11.49 -4.27
C PRO A 112 -15.11 -10.03 -4.74
N LEU A 113 -16.28 -9.40 -4.61
CA LEU A 113 -16.48 -7.98 -4.91
C LEU A 113 -15.59 -7.05 -4.06
N LEU A 114 -15.04 -7.55 -2.95
CA LEU A 114 -14.12 -6.81 -2.09
C LEU A 114 -12.64 -6.89 -2.53
N MET A 115 -12.29 -7.77 -3.46
CA MET A 115 -10.93 -7.86 -4.02
C MET A 115 -10.40 -6.52 -4.56
N PRO A 116 -11.16 -5.73 -5.35
CA PRO A 116 -10.67 -4.47 -5.88
C PRO A 116 -10.36 -3.43 -4.78
N PHE A 117 -11.07 -3.48 -3.66
CA PHE A 117 -10.85 -2.58 -2.53
C PHE A 117 -9.54 -2.90 -1.79
N ALA A 118 -9.20 -4.18 -1.67
CA ALA A 118 -7.90 -4.60 -1.14
C ALA A 118 -6.75 -4.12 -2.03
N LEU A 119 -6.92 -4.23 -3.36
CA LEU A 119 -5.96 -3.73 -4.35
C LEU A 119 -5.84 -2.20 -4.30
N LEU A 120 -6.97 -1.47 -4.18
CA LEU A 120 -6.98 -0.02 -4.00
C LEU A 120 -6.20 0.37 -2.74
N ALA A 121 -6.40 -0.32 -1.63
CA ALA A 121 -5.69 -0.03 -0.38
C ALA A 121 -4.17 -0.15 -0.55
N MET A 122 -3.67 -1.16 -1.27
CA MET A 122 -2.24 -1.30 -1.59
C MET A 122 -1.71 -0.13 -2.43
N LEU A 123 -2.47 0.31 -3.43
CA LEU A 123 -2.10 1.47 -4.25
C LEU A 123 -2.09 2.76 -3.42
N VAL A 124 -3.08 2.94 -2.54
CA VAL A 124 -3.15 4.09 -1.63
C VAL A 124 -1.97 4.08 -0.66
N GLN A 125 -1.60 2.93 -0.07
CA GLN A 125 -0.42 2.83 0.80
C GLN A 125 0.86 3.24 0.07
N PHE A 126 1.03 2.77 -1.17
CA PHE A 126 2.19 3.11 -1.99
C PHE A 126 2.25 4.61 -2.29
N VAL A 127 1.17 5.18 -2.82
CA VAL A 127 1.15 6.61 -3.18
C VAL A 127 1.24 7.51 -1.97
N TYR A 128 0.58 7.14 -0.86
CA TYR A 128 0.67 7.89 0.38
C TYR A 128 2.12 7.99 0.88
N GLY A 129 2.88 6.88 0.84
CA GLY A 129 4.30 6.89 1.20
C GLY A 129 5.19 7.75 0.28
N LEU A 130 4.82 7.90 -1.00
CA LEU A 130 5.48 8.80 -1.94
C LEU A 130 5.16 10.27 -1.69
N VAL A 131 3.92 10.59 -1.29
CA VAL A 131 3.45 11.96 -1.01
C VAL A 131 4.01 12.50 0.30
N LEU A 132 4.32 11.64 1.27
CA LEU A 132 4.88 12.07 2.55
C LEU A 132 6.17 12.90 2.37
N PRO A 133 6.30 14.04 3.09
CA PRO A 133 7.42 14.97 2.92
C PRO A 133 8.76 14.29 3.21
N ALA A 134 9.78 14.66 2.45
CA ALA A 134 11.13 14.17 2.68
C ALA A 134 11.72 14.85 3.93
N ASN A 135 12.39 14.07 4.78
CA ASN A 135 13.21 14.62 5.85
C ASN A 135 14.64 14.83 5.33
N SER A 136 15.23 15.99 5.64
CA SER A 136 16.60 16.36 5.27
C SER A 136 17.68 15.68 6.11
N GLU A 137 17.30 15.03 7.21
CA GLU A 137 18.25 14.37 8.09
C GLU A 137 18.67 12.99 7.56
N PRO A 138 19.96 12.63 7.63
CA PRO A 138 20.47 11.37 7.10
C PRO A 138 19.89 10.16 7.86
N ASN A 139 19.50 9.10 7.19
CA ASN A 139 19.02 7.88 7.85
C ASN A 139 19.74 6.65 7.29
N LEU A 140 19.27 5.43 7.61
CA LEU A 140 19.85 4.17 7.12
C LEU A 140 19.92 4.07 5.58
N SER A 141 19.24 4.97 4.87
CA SER A 141 19.27 5.15 3.41
C SER A 141 20.38 6.07 2.90
N GLY A 142 21.13 6.73 3.80
CA GLY A 142 22.07 7.81 3.49
C GLY A 142 21.46 9.21 3.61
N TYR A 143 22.11 10.19 2.98
CA TYR A 143 21.64 11.57 2.85
C TYR A 143 20.26 11.64 2.18
N PRO A 144 19.46 12.69 2.45
CA PRO A 144 18.17 12.89 1.81
C PRO A 144 18.30 12.78 0.30
N ASN A 145 17.59 11.79 -0.28
CA ASN A 145 17.34 11.82 -1.70
C ASN A 145 16.47 13.04 -2.00
N LYS A 146 16.79 13.75 -3.11
CA LYS A 146 15.98 14.88 -3.58
C LYS A 146 14.49 14.52 -3.53
N PRO A 147 13.62 15.46 -3.14
CA PRO A 147 12.18 15.22 -3.23
C PRO A 147 11.87 14.67 -4.61
N ALA A 148 11.10 13.58 -4.68
CA ALA A 148 10.62 13.04 -5.96
C ALA A 148 10.07 14.19 -6.79
N ASP A 149 10.51 14.27 -8.04
CA ASP A 149 10.11 15.33 -8.94
C ASP A 149 8.57 15.39 -8.98
N THR A 150 8.02 16.60 -8.94
CA THR A 150 6.59 16.89 -9.08
C THR A 150 5.86 16.00 -10.11
N PRO A 151 6.42 15.70 -11.30
CA PRO A 151 5.81 14.75 -12.25
C PRO A 151 5.62 13.32 -11.72
N VAL A 152 6.56 12.78 -10.95
CA VAL A 152 6.45 11.42 -10.39
C VAL A 152 5.30 11.35 -9.38
N LEU A 153 5.15 12.42 -8.60
CA LEU A 153 4.05 12.54 -7.64
C LEU A 153 2.70 12.66 -8.35
N LEU A 154 2.62 13.48 -9.39
CA LEU A 154 1.43 13.63 -10.22
C LEU A 154 1.04 12.31 -10.90
N ALA A 155 2.01 11.58 -11.47
CA ALA A 155 1.76 10.29 -12.09
C ALA A 155 1.25 9.24 -11.09
N ALA A 156 1.84 9.19 -9.89
CA ALA A 156 1.40 8.29 -8.83
C ALA A 156 -0.03 8.61 -8.37
N VAL A 157 -0.34 9.88 -8.11
CA VAL A 157 -1.70 10.33 -7.74
C VAL A 157 -2.69 10.03 -8.87
N ALA A 158 -2.35 10.36 -10.12
CA ALA A 158 -3.19 10.07 -11.27
C ALA A 158 -3.47 8.58 -11.41
N THR A 159 -2.47 7.72 -11.17
CA THR A 159 -2.65 6.25 -11.21
C THR A 159 -3.71 5.78 -10.20
N VAL A 160 -3.66 6.28 -8.97
CA VAL A 160 -4.68 5.97 -7.95
C VAL A 160 -6.04 6.54 -8.32
N SER A 161 -6.10 7.77 -8.82
CA SER A 161 -7.35 8.41 -9.24
C SER A 161 -8.01 7.65 -10.40
N ILE A 162 -7.24 7.23 -11.41
CA ILE A 162 -7.72 6.42 -12.53
C ILE A 162 -8.23 5.07 -12.00
N TYR A 163 -7.48 4.42 -11.12
CA TYR A 163 -7.90 3.14 -10.54
C TYR A 163 -9.21 3.29 -9.75
N ALA A 164 -9.33 4.33 -8.92
CA ALA A 164 -10.55 4.62 -8.18
C ALA A 164 -11.73 4.91 -9.11
N PHE A 165 -11.50 5.63 -10.20
CA PHE A 165 -12.53 5.90 -11.22
C PHE A 165 -13.01 4.61 -11.91
N ILE A 166 -12.07 3.73 -12.30
CA ILE A 166 -12.40 2.41 -12.87
C ILE A 166 -13.22 1.58 -11.86
N LEU A 167 -12.82 1.59 -10.58
CA LEU A 167 -13.55 0.88 -9.53
C LEU A 167 -14.97 1.43 -9.34
N LEU A 168 -15.15 2.75 -9.34
CA LEU A 168 -16.47 3.37 -9.24
C LEU A 168 -17.35 3.04 -10.45
N GLY A 169 -16.78 3.05 -11.65
CA GLY A 169 -17.46 2.58 -12.85
C GLY A 169 -17.88 1.11 -12.71
N PHE A 170 -16.99 0.24 -12.26
CA PHE A 170 -17.27 -1.17 -12.04
C PHE A 170 -18.43 -1.40 -11.06
N LEU A 171 -18.48 -0.65 -9.95
CA LEU A 171 -19.57 -0.70 -8.97
C LEU A 171 -20.91 -0.17 -9.50
N HIS A 172 -20.91 0.61 -10.58
CA HIS A 172 -22.16 1.13 -11.17
C HIS A 172 -22.85 0.09 -12.07
N TYR A 173 -22.09 -0.90 -12.58
CA TYR A 173 -22.59 -1.92 -13.50
C TYR A 173 -23.02 -3.23 -12.82
N PHE A 174 -22.79 -3.38 -11.51
CA PHE A 174 -23.18 -4.51 -10.68
C PHE A 174 -24.20 -4.08 -9.62
#